data_AF-D7TY91-F1
#
_entry.id   AF-D7TY91-F1
#
_cell.length_a   1.000
_cell.length_b   1.000
_cell.length_c   1.000
_cell.angle_alpha   90.00
_cell.angle_beta   90.00
_cell.angle_gamma   90.00
#
_symmetry.space_group_name_H-M   'P 1'
#
loop_
_entity.id
_entity.type
_entity.pdbx_description
1 polymer ?
#
loop_
_entity_poly.entity_id
_entity_poly.type
_entity_poly.pdbx_seq_one_letter_code
_entity_poly.pdbx_strand_id
1 'polypeptide(L)'
;MTDHKIKFSTTTTCVQSTVWKLDEYDQSTRKLFVTTGGVERNPSIQNLSNWFRIEKYEDDYKLVFYPTTCDFCRPICGDIDIYIQDGYKRLALSDVPLKVMFKRALSWLISFNVIKYSR
;
A
#
# COMPACT_ATOMS: atom_id res chain seq x y z
N MET A 1 8.04 12.11 7.99
CA MET A 1 7.24 11.07 7.33
C MET A 1 7.55 9.74 8.00
N THR A 2 6.55 8.88 8.18
CA THR A 2 6.66 7.68 9.01
C THR A 2 6.26 6.46 8.21
N ASP A 3 7.07 5.40 8.31
CA ASP A 3 6.80 4.12 7.67
C ASP A 3 5.74 3.34 8.48
N HIS A 4 4.72 2.84 7.80
CA HIS A 4 3.58 2.14 8.37
C HIS A 4 3.41 0.77 7.71
N LYS A 5 2.91 -0.17 8.51
CA LYS A 5 2.29 -1.39 7.99
C LYS A 5 0.81 -1.17 7.82
N ILE A 6 0.31 -1.52 6.64
CA ILE A 6 -1.11 -1.48 6.33
C ILE A 6 -1.61 -2.92 6.26
N LYS A 7 -2.72 -3.22 6.93
CA LYS A 7 -3.37 -4.53 6.89
C LYS A 7 -4.88 -4.41 6.95
N PHE A 8 -5.58 -5.35 6.34
CA PHE A 8 -7.02 -5.46 6.53
C PHE A 8 -7.35 -6.25 7.81
N SER A 9 -8.25 -5.71 8.64
CA SER A 9 -8.75 -6.40 9.83
C SER A 9 -9.89 -7.37 9.46
N THR A 10 -9.60 -8.39 8.67
CA THR A 10 -10.55 -9.41 8.21
C THR A 10 -9.89 -10.77 8.14
N THR A 11 -10.68 -11.84 8.18
CA THR A 11 -10.23 -13.18 7.80
C THR A 11 -10.42 -13.38 6.30
N THR A 12 -9.59 -14.23 5.70
CA THR A 12 -9.68 -14.60 4.28
C THR A 12 -9.58 -16.12 4.15
N THR A 13 -9.95 -16.68 3.01
CA THR A 13 -9.73 -18.10 2.69
C THR A 13 -8.26 -18.40 2.36
N CYS A 14 -7.45 -17.36 2.11
CA CYS A 14 -6.02 -17.48 1.90
C CYS A 14 -5.29 -17.64 3.23
N VAL A 15 -4.28 -18.51 3.27
CA VAL A 15 -3.45 -18.73 4.47
C VAL A 15 -2.47 -17.57 4.69
N GLN A 16 -2.18 -16.82 3.64
CA GLN A 16 -1.33 -15.64 3.66
C GLN A 16 -1.95 -14.51 4.50
N SER A 17 -1.10 -13.68 5.10
CA SER A 17 -1.54 -12.52 5.89
C SER A 17 -2.28 -11.48 5.03
N THR A 18 -3.06 -10.62 5.67
CA THR A 18 -3.68 -9.45 5.04
C THR A 18 -2.77 -8.20 5.05
N VAL A 19 -1.50 -8.36 5.46
CA VAL A 19 -0.51 -7.29 5.47
C VAL A 19 -0.13 -6.95 4.03
N TRP A 20 -0.14 -5.67 3.71
CA TRP A 20 0.22 -5.18 2.40
C TRP A 20 1.70 -5.36 2.13
N LYS A 21 2.03 -5.62 0.87
CA LYS A 21 3.39 -5.59 0.33
C LYS A 21 3.38 -5.11 -1.12
N LEU A 22 4.46 -4.50 -1.57
CA LEU A 22 4.72 -4.32 -3.00
C LEU A 22 5.18 -5.65 -3.57
N ASP A 23 4.54 -6.10 -4.64
CA ASP A 23 4.85 -7.36 -5.31
C ASP A 23 6.02 -7.23 -6.28
N GLU A 24 6.45 -8.36 -6.82
CA GLU A 24 7.42 -8.38 -7.91
C GLU A 24 6.89 -7.65 -9.16
N TYR A 25 7.81 -7.17 -9.99
CA TYR A 25 7.47 -6.47 -11.22
C TYR A 25 6.73 -7.39 -12.18
N ASP A 26 5.49 -7.05 -12.49
CA ASP A 26 4.68 -7.75 -13.49
C ASP A 26 5.11 -7.30 -14.89
N GLN A 27 5.77 -8.21 -15.62
CA GLN A 27 6.27 -7.93 -16.97
C GLN A 27 5.15 -7.67 -17.99
N SER A 28 3.96 -8.26 -17.79
CA SER A 28 2.85 -8.16 -18.74
C SER A 28 2.19 -6.79 -18.70
N THR A 29 2.01 -6.24 -17.50
CA THR A 29 1.39 -4.93 -17.28
C THR A 29 2.41 -3.81 -17.11
N ARG A 30 3.70 -4.16 -16.89
CA ARG A 30 4.80 -3.24 -16.55
C ARG A 30 4.52 -2.46 -15.26
N LYS A 31 3.97 -3.13 -14.26
CA LYS A 31 3.56 -2.53 -12.98
C LYS A 31 4.13 -3.27 -11.78
N LEU A 32 4.33 -2.52 -10.70
CA LEU A 32 4.55 -3.03 -9.35
C LEU A 32 3.23 -2.88 -8.60
N PHE A 33 2.57 -4.00 -8.29
CA PHE A 33 1.28 -3.98 -7.62
C PHE A 33 1.43 -4.02 -6.10
N VAL A 34 0.47 -3.40 -5.42
CA VAL A 34 0.24 -3.69 -4.00
C VAL A 34 -0.57 -4.98 -3.90
N THR A 35 -0.09 -5.91 -3.12
CA THR A 35 -0.74 -7.20 -2.82
C THR A 35 -0.73 -7.45 -1.32
N THR A 36 -1.28 -8.59 -0.89
CA THR A 36 -1.25 -9.05 0.50
C THR A 36 -0.21 -10.16 0.71
N GLY A 37 -0.09 -10.69 1.93
CA GLY A 37 0.91 -11.71 2.27
C GLY A 37 2.24 -11.15 2.76
N GLY A 38 2.28 -9.87 3.15
CA GLY A 38 3.42 -9.27 3.85
C GLY A 38 3.65 -9.87 5.24
N VAL A 39 4.75 -9.49 5.88
CA VAL A 39 5.17 -10.02 7.19
C VAL A 39 5.02 -8.95 8.25
N GLU A 40 4.40 -9.31 9.38
CA GLU A 40 4.12 -8.38 10.49
C GLU A 40 5.33 -8.13 11.42
N ARG A 41 6.43 -8.88 11.25
CA ARG A 41 7.67 -8.72 12.03
C ARG A 41 8.33 -7.35 11.85
N ASN A 42 9.15 -6.95 12.82
CA ASN A 42 9.91 -5.68 12.82
C ASN A 42 10.67 -5.43 11.50
N PRO A 43 10.95 -4.15 11.16
CA PRO A 43 11.66 -3.83 9.93
C PRO A 43 12.99 -4.57 9.84
N SER A 44 13.24 -5.16 8.69
CA SER A 44 14.52 -5.74 8.31
C SER A 44 14.72 -5.50 6.82
N ILE A 45 15.97 -5.59 6.36
CA ILE A 45 16.30 -5.47 4.93
C ILE A 45 15.50 -6.47 4.08
N GLN A 46 15.10 -7.61 4.66
CA GLN A 46 14.33 -8.65 3.96
C GLN A 46 12.83 -8.31 3.80
N ASN A 47 12.31 -7.28 4.48
CA ASN A 47 10.87 -6.96 4.47
C ASN A 47 10.55 -5.50 4.08
N LEU A 48 11.47 -4.85 3.37
CA LEU A 48 11.33 -3.46 2.90
C LEU A 48 10.06 -3.24 2.05
N SER A 49 9.63 -4.25 1.30
CA SER A 49 8.42 -4.18 0.47
C SER A 49 7.11 -4.07 1.25
N ASN A 50 7.11 -4.26 2.57
CA ASN A 50 5.91 -4.22 3.41
C ASN A 50 5.62 -2.84 4.03
N TRP A 51 6.46 -1.84 3.75
CA TRP A 51 6.41 -0.54 4.41
C TRP A 51 5.89 0.53 3.46
N PHE A 52 4.86 1.24 3.93
CA PHE A 52 4.16 2.27 3.17
C PHE A 52 4.07 3.56 3.99
N ARG A 53 3.92 4.68 3.32
CA ARG A 53 3.72 5.98 3.95
C ARG A 53 2.36 6.53 3.62
N ILE A 54 1.85 7.29 4.57
CA ILE A 54 0.67 8.13 4.39
C ILE A 54 1.18 9.57 4.44
N GLU A 55 1.00 10.29 3.35
CA GLU A 55 1.50 11.65 3.19
C GLU A 55 0.35 12.61 2.92
N LYS A 56 0.45 13.85 3.40
CA LYS A 56 -0.52 14.89 3.04
C LYS A 56 -0.47 15.14 1.55
N TYR A 57 -1.62 15.27 0.91
CA TYR A 57 -1.74 15.58 -0.49
C TYR A 57 -2.94 16.49 -0.74
N GLU A 58 -2.65 17.75 -1.06
CA GLU A 58 -3.65 18.82 -1.12
C GLU A 58 -4.41 18.94 0.21
N ASP A 59 -5.73 18.80 0.19
CA ASP A 59 -6.65 18.84 1.33
C ASP A 59 -6.88 17.49 2.02
N ASP A 60 -6.29 16.41 1.50
CA ASP A 60 -6.43 15.03 1.99
C ASP A 60 -5.05 14.34 2.07
N TYR A 61 -4.95 13.07 1.71
CA TYR A 61 -3.75 12.25 1.79
C TYR A 61 -3.49 11.48 0.50
N LYS A 62 -2.28 10.92 0.40
CA LYS A 62 -1.88 9.91 -0.58
C LYS A 62 -1.13 8.77 0.10
N LEU A 63 -1.07 7.63 -0.58
CA LEU A 63 -0.26 6.48 -0.18
C LEU A 63 1.01 6.44 -1.03
N VAL A 64 2.15 6.18 -0.38
CA VAL A 64 3.46 6.19 -1.03
C VAL A 64 4.23 4.93 -0.64
N PHE A 65 4.93 4.33 -1.60
CA PHE A 65 5.93 3.31 -1.34
C PHE A 65 7.32 3.98 -1.36
N TYR A 66 7.90 4.14 -0.17
CA TYR A 66 9.23 4.72 0.01
C TYR A 66 9.84 4.18 1.30
N PRO A 67 10.32 2.91 1.32
CA PRO A 67 10.87 2.34 2.54
C PRO A 67 12.19 3.04 2.88
N THR A 68 12.26 3.65 4.08
CA THR A 68 13.51 4.26 4.60
C THR A 68 14.29 3.39 5.56
N THR A 69 13.81 2.18 5.81
CA THR A 69 14.39 1.23 6.78
C THR A 69 15.68 0.56 6.28
N CYS A 70 16.29 1.09 5.21
CA CYS A 70 17.60 0.69 4.68
C CYS A 70 18.29 1.86 3.95
N ASP A 71 19.29 2.48 4.58
CA ASP A 71 19.96 3.69 4.07
C ASP A 71 20.79 3.46 2.80
N PHE A 72 21.28 2.23 2.58
CA PHE A 72 22.07 1.87 1.40
C PHE A 72 21.23 1.26 0.27
N CYS A 73 19.96 0.94 0.53
CA CYS A 73 19.08 0.40 -0.48
C CYS A 73 18.65 1.54 -1.42
N ARG A 74 18.56 1.25 -2.71
CA ARG A 74 17.95 2.14 -3.72
C ARG A 74 16.65 1.52 -4.23
N PRO A 75 15.62 1.40 -3.37
CA PRO A 75 14.35 0.83 -3.78
C PRO A 75 13.70 1.68 -4.87
N ILE A 76 12.92 1.04 -5.72
CA ILE A 76 11.99 1.76 -6.60
C ILE A 76 10.95 2.40 -5.68
N CYS A 77 10.81 3.72 -5.75
CA CYS A 77 9.87 4.48 -4.95
C CYS A 77 8.83 5.16 -5.84
N GLY A 78 7.67 5.45 -5.28
CA GLY A 78 6.63 6.14 -6.01
C GLY A 78 5.32 6.26 -5.24
N ASP A 79 4.42 7.03 -5.83
CA ASP A 79 3.06 7.15 -5.33
C ASP A 79 2.26 5.89 -5.69
N ILE A 80 1.12 5.70 -5.03
CA ILE A 80 0.21 4.58 -5.31
C ILE A 80 -1.04 5.13 -5.99
N ASP A 81 -1.42 4.49 -7.10
CA ASP A 81 -2.63 4.80 -7.85
C ASP A 81 -3.42 3.54 -8.23
N ILE A 82 -4.59 3.75 -8.82
CA ILE A 82 -5.44 2.70 -9.37
C ILE A 82 -4.97 2.35 -10.78
N TYR A 83 -4.64 1.08 -10.98
CA TYR A 83 -4.47 0.47 -12.29
C TYR A 83 -5.63 -0.49 -12.57
N ILE A 84 -6.22 -0.40 -13.75
CA ILE A 84 -7.30 -1.31 -14.18
C ILE A 84 -6.66 -2.52 -14.87
N GLN A 85 -6.74 -3.68 -14.23
CA GLN A 85 -6.28 -4.96 -14.79
C GLN A 85 -7.47 -5.92 -14.85
N ASP A 86 -7.79 -6.40 -16.05
CA ASP A 86 -8.87 -7.37 -16.28
C ASP A 86 -10.24 -6.93 -15.69
N GLY A 87 -10.52 -5.62 -15.73
CA GLY A 87 -11.72 -5.01 -15.15
C GLY A 87 -11.64 -4.74 -13.64
N TYR A 88 -10.60 -5.20 -12.95
CA TYR A 88 -10.38 -4.96 -11.53
C TYR A 88 -9.53 -3.71 -11.29
N LYS A 89 -9.94 -2.89 -10.33
CA LYS A 89 -9.16 -1.73 -9.85
C LYS A 89 -8.13 -2.21 -8.83
N ARG A 90 -6.90 -2.42 -9.26
CA ARG A 90 -5.77 -2.79 -8.40
C ARG A 90 -4.97 -1.55 -8.01
N LEU A 91 -4.31 -1.59 -6.86
CA LEU A 91 -3.37 -0.55 -6.47
C LEU A 91 -1.99 -0.88 -7.04
N ALA A 92 -1.33 0.09 -7.65
CA ALA A 92 -0.01 -0.06 -8.25
C ALA A 92 0.84 1.20 -8.07
N LEU A 93 2.15 1.04 -8.17
CA LEU A 93 3.09 2.15 -8.21
C LEU A 93 2.82 3.05 -9.44
N SER A 94 2.86 4.36 -9.24
CA SER A 94 2.53 5.38 -10.23
C SER A 94 3.29 6.68 -9.96
N ASP A 95 3.45 7.50 -11.00
CA ASP A 95 3.97 8.87 -10.89
C ASP A 95 2.86 9.88 -10.55
N VAL A 96 1.59 9.44 -10.63
CA VAL A 96 0.42 10.25 -10.28
C VAL A 96 -0.24 9.62 -9.05
N PRO A 97 -0.41 10.36 -7.95
CA PRO A 97 -0.99 9.79 -6.72
C PRO A 97 -2.51 9.68 -6.77
N LEU A 98 -3.04 8.60 -6.19
CA LEU A 98 -4.43 8.55 -5.77
C LEU A 98 -4.62 9.38 -4.50
N LYS A 99 -5.46 10.43 -4.59
CA LYS A 99 -5.96 11.14 -3.40
C LYS A 99 -6.92 10.24 -2.63
N VAL A 100 -6.67 10.09 -1.33
CA VAL A 100 -7.44 9.26 -0.42
C VAL A 100 -7.76 10.01 0.87
N MET A 101 -8.92 9.70 1.44
CA MET A 101 -9.28 10.11 2.79
C MET A 101 -9.46 8.89 3.69
N PHE A 102 -9.17 9.05 4.98
CA PHE A 102 -9.33 7.99 5.97
C PHE A 102 -10.60 8.22 6.78
N LYS A 103 -11.56 7.32 6.64
CA LYS A 103 -12.76 7.31 7.48
C LYS A 103 -12.59 6.30 8.59
N ARG A 104 -12.81 6.75 9.83
CA ARG A 104 -12.87 5.87 11.01
C ARG A 104 -13.98 4.85 10.82
N ALA A 105 -13.65 3.56 10.86
CA ALA A 105 -14.66 2.50 10.86
C ALA A 105 -15.44 2.48 12.18
N LEU A 106 -16.72 2.11 12.12
CA LEU A 106 -17.57 1.89 13.28
C LEU A 106 -17.54 0.40 13.65
N SER A 107 -16.59 -0.02 14.48
CA SER A 107 -16.64 -1.22 15.34
C SER A 107 -15.34 -1.29 16.17
N TRP A 108 -15.35 -2.02 17.29
CA TRP A 108 -14.34 -2.12 18.37
C TRP A 108 -12.90 -2.53 17.96
N LEU A 109 -12.60 -2.62 16.65
CA LEU A 109 -11.27 -2.80 16.09
C LEU A 109 -11.04 -1.70 15.07
N ILE A 110 -10.10 -0.79 15.36
CA ILE A 110 -9.76 0.36 14.52
C ILE A 110 -9.39 -0.15 13.12
N SER A 111 -10.30 0.04 12.17
CA SER A 111 -10.05 -0.19 10.75
C SER A 111 -10.13 1.16 10.03
N PHE A 112 -9.11 1.45 9.21
CA PHE A 112 -9.13 2.59 8.31
C PHE A 112 -9.58 2.13 6.94
N ASN A 113 -10.69 2.69 6.44
CA ASN A 113 -11.10 2.49 5.06
C ASN A 113 -10.48 3.60 4.19
N VAL A 114 -9.81 3.20 3.11
CA VAL A 114 -9.37 4.10 2.05
C VAL A 114 -10.60 4.46 1.22
N ILE A 115 -11.09 5.70 1.35
CA ILE A 115 -12.25 6.17 0.58
C ILE A 115 -11.76 7.06 -0.57
N LYS A 116 -12.26 6.77 -1.77
CA LYS A 116 -12.00 7.52 -3.01
C LYS A 116 -13.06 8.62 -3.21
N TYR A 117 -12.65 9.77 -3.76
CA TYR A 117 -13.53 10.71 -4.44
C TYR A 117 -13.92 10.19 -5.83
N SER A 118 -15.22 10.02 -6.11
CA SER A 118 -15.71 9.99 -7.48
C SER A 118 -15.81 11.43 -7.98
N ARG A 119 -15.14 11.73 -9.10
CA ARG A 119 -15.69 12.70 -10.06
C ARG A 119 -16.49 11.91 -11.08
#